data_AF-A0A954K586-F1
#
_entry.id   AF-A0A954K586-F1
#
_cell.length_a   1.000
_cell.length_b   1.000
_cell.length_c   1.000
_cell.angle_alpha   90.00
_cell.angle_beta   90.00
_cell.angle_gamma   90.00
#
_symmetry.space_group_name_H-M   'P 1'
#
loop_
_entity.id
_entity.type
_entity.pdbx_description
1 polymer ?
#
loop_
_entity_poly.entity_id
_entity_poly.type
_entity_poly.pdbx_seq_one_letter_code
_entity_poly.pdbx_strand_id
1 'polypeptide(L)'
;MSKPKQQSLFEEEELPENPMPWERESAQDLYLAQIVLNRPVDRVFHYLVPEALRALLRAGHRVQVPFGRGNQLIPGYCVGVGPADENQPSIRLKSVEAILDSRPLFDAKMLKLTRWIADRYLCSWGQV
;
A
#
# COMPACT_ATOMS: atom_id res chain seq x y z
N MET A 1 -57.21 -15.89 -1.22
CA MET A 1 -55.99 -16.66 -0.89
C MET A 1 -54.87 -15.66 -0.63
N SER A 2 -54.55 -15.42 0.66
CA SER A 2 -53.56 -14.44 1.10
C SER A 2 -52.16 -15.05 0.99
N LYS A 3 -51.25 -14.43 0.22
CA LYS A 3 -49.85 -14.89 0.15
C LYS A 3 -49.16 -14.55 1.47
N PRO A 4 -48.38 -15.46 2.07
CA PRO A 4 -47.64 -15.15 3.29
C PRO A 4 -46.58 -14.07 2.98
N LYS A 5 -46.58 -13.02 3.79
CA LYS A 5 -45.61 -11.92 3.73
C LYS A 5 -44.30 -12.47 4.29
N GLN A 6 -43.37 -12.79 3.40
CA GLN A 6 -42.03 -13.23 3.77
C GLN A 6 -41.38 -12.08 4.56
N GLN A 7 -41.16 -12.28 5.86
CA GLN A 7 -40.38 -11.36 6.68
C GLN A 7 -38.93 -11.45 6.18
N SER A 8 -38.35 -10.31 5.80
CA SER A 8 -36.94 -10.25 5.40
C SER A 8 -36.10 -10.61 6.62
N LEU A 9 -35.32 -11.69 6.50
CA LEU A 9 -34.50 -12.28 7.57
C LEU A 9 -33.35 -11.36 8.04
N PHE A 10 -33.15 -10.22 7.39
CA PHE A 10 -32.12 -9.25 7.72
C PHE A 10 -32.82 -7.93 8.02
N GLU A 11 -33.01 -7.65 9.30
CA GLU A 11 -33.36 -6.32 9.77
C GLU A 11 -32.13 -5.43 9.53
N GLU A 12 -32.28 -4.37 8.74
CA GLU A 12 -31.22 -3.42 8.40
C GLU A 12 -30.62 -2.70 9.64
N GLU A 13 -31.24 -2.87 10.82
CA GLU A 13 -30.87 -2.26 12.10
C GLU A 13 -29.73 -2.97 12.86
N GLU A 14 -29.27 -4.15 12.43
CA GLU A 14 -28.26 -4.94 13.17
C GLU A 14 -26.79 -4.75 12.73
N LEU A 15 -26.48 -3.73 11.91
CA LEU A 15 -25.10 -3.46 11.55
C LEU A 15 -24.41 -2.65 12.67
N PRO A 16 -23.39 -3.19 13.36
CA PRO A 16 -22.71 -2.47 14.42
C PRO A 16 -21.96 -1.23 13.88
N GLU A 17 -21.93 -0.15 14.67
CA GLU A 17 -21.25 1.12 14.32
C GLU A 17 -19.72 0.99 14.11
N ASN A 18 -19.12 -0.11 14.55
CA ASN A 18 -17.68 -0.37 14.52
C ASN A 18 -17.41 -1.60 13.63
N PRO A 19 -16.33 -1.63 12.82
CA PRO A 19 -16.08 -2.76 11.93
C PRO A 19 -15.96 -4.04 12.74
N MET A 20 -16.53 -5.11 12.18
CA MET A 20 -16.62 -6.40 12.83
C MET A 20 -15.23 -6.96 13.16
N PRO A 21 -15.07 -7.78 14.20
CA PRO A 21 -13.77 -8.32 14.60
C PRO A 21 -13.00 -9.01 13.45
N TRP A 22 -13.69 -9.77 12.61
CA TRP A 22 -13.09 -10.46 11.45
C TRP A 22 -12.68 -9.51 10.31
N GLU A 23 -13.28 -8.32 10.21
CA GLU A 23 -12.84 -7.29 9.28
C GLU A 23 -11.51 -6.68 9.74
N ARG A 24 -11.31 -6.52 11.06
CA ARG A 24 -10.03 -6.07 11.65
C ARG A 24 -8.93 -7.10 11.43
N GLU A 25 -9.24 -8.37 11.63
CA GLU A 25 -8.31 -9.47 11.38
C GLU A 25 -7.89 -9.51 9.89
N SER A 26 -8.83 -9.31 8.96
CA SER A 26 -8.50 -9.26 7.53
C SER A 26 -7.60 -8.09 7.13
N ALA A 27 -7.68 -6.95 7.85
CA ALA A 27 -6.82 -5.80 7.60
C ALA A 27 -5.38 -6.03 8.11
N GLN A 28 -5.23 -6.77 9.22
CA GLN A 28 -3.93 -7.13 9.78
C GLN A 28 -3.13 -8.07 8.86
N ASP A 29 -3.83 -8.83 8.00
CA ASP A 29 -3.22 -9.69 6.98
C ASP A 29 -2.73 -8.96 5.73
N LEU A 30 -2.90 -7.63 5.62
CA LEU A 30 -2.40 -6.87 4.49
C LEU A 30 -0.93 -6.51 4.69
N TYR A 31 -0.09 -6.79 3.70
CA TYR A 31 1.31 -6.36 3.70
C TYR A 31 1.52 -5.29 2.66
N LEU A 32 2.13 -4.20 3.10
CA LEU A 32 2.26 -2.97 2.34
C LEU A 32 3.72 -2.66 2.05
N ALA A 33 3.94 -2.08 0.88
CA ALA A 33 5.19 -1.45 0.49
C ALA A 33 4.99 0.05 0.40
N GLN A 34 5.93 0.77 0.99
CA GLN A 34 6.10 2.22 0.86
C GLN A 34 7.02 2.49 -0.32
N ILE A 35 6.53 3.24 -1.30
CA ILE A 35 7.22 3.45 -2.58
C ILE A 35 7.30 4.94 -2.89
N VAL A 36 8.50 5.39 -3.24
CA VAL A 36 8.74 6.73 -3.81
C VAL A 36 8.89 6.63 -5.32
N LEU A 37 8.40 7.65 -6.01
CA LEU A 37 8.33 7.70 -7.48
C LEU A 37 9.12 8.89 -7.98
N ASN A 38 9.83 8.74 -9.10
CA ASN A 38 10.51 9.87 -9.76
C ASN A 38 9.50 10.78 -10.47
N ARG A 39 8.72 11.51 -9.67
CA ARG A 39 7.70 12.48 -10.06
C ARG A 39 7.75 13.64 -9.07
N PRO A 40 7.32 14.86 -9.46
CA PRO A 40 7.29 16.02 -8.59
C PRO A 40 6.11 15.92 -7.60
N VAL A 41 6.14 14.90 -6.75
CA VAL A 41 5.15 14.61 -5.72
C VAL A 41 5.89 14.34 -4.43
N ASP A 42 5.66 15.17 -3.42
CA ASP A 42 6.29 15.02 -2.11
C ASP A 42 5.44 14.11 -1.21
N ARG A 43 5.28 12.86 -1.63
CA ARG A 43 4.60 11.85 -0.81
C ARG A 43 5.15 10.46 -1.07
N VAL A 44 5.09 9.64 -0.03
CA VAL A 44 5.31 8.20 -0.11
C VAL A 44 3.99 7.53 -0.45
N PHE A 45 3.99 6.61 -1.41
CA PHE A 45 2.79 5.88 -1.82
C PHE A 45 2.79 4.49 -1.20
N HIS A 46 1.62 4.05 -0.74
CA HIS A 46 1.42 2.71 -0.21
C HIS A 46 0.83 1.80 -1.29
N TYR A 47 1.42 0.62 -1.44
CA TYR A 47 0.98 -0.41 -2.37
C TYR A 47 0.85 -1.74 -1.65
N LEU A 48 -0.08 -2.59 -2.10
CA LEU A 48 -0.18 -3.97 -1.64
C LEU A 48 0.97 -4.79 -2.19
N VAL A 49 1.54 -5.66 -1.36
CA VAL A 49 2.58 -6.60 -1.75
C VAL A 49 1.93 -7.96 -2.03
N PRO A 50 1.93 -8.43 -3.29
CA PRO A 50 1.49 -9.79 -3.61
C PRO A 50 2.25 -10.84 -2.80
N GLU A 51 1.58 -11.94 -2.47
CA GLU A 51 2.16 -13.01 -1.66
C GLU A 51 3.46 -13.58 -2.27
N ALA A 52 3.51 -13.71 -3.59
CA ALA A 52 4.71 -14.14 -4.32
C ALA A 52 5.93 -13.22 -4.12
N LEU A 53 5.70 -11.93 -3.84
CA LEU A 53 6.75 -10.93 -3.67
C LEU A 53 7.09 -10.65 -2.19
N ARG A 54 6.24 -11.07 -1.25
CA ARG A 54 6.38 -10.79 0.20
C ARG A 54 7.72 -11.25 0.78
N ALA A 55 8.19 -12.42 0.37
CA ALA A 55 9.46 -12.97 0.83
C ALA A 55 10.68 -12.26 0.24
N LEU A 56 10.54 -11.68 -0.96
CA LEU A 56 11.64 -11.11 -1.74
C LEU A 56 11.76 -9.59 -1.55
N LEU A 57 10.64 -8.88 -1.46
CA LEU A 57 10.62 -7.43 -1.42
C LEU A 57 11.17 -6.90 -0.10
N ARG A 58 12.16 -6.02 -0.19
CA ARG A 58 12.78 -5.31 0.94
C ARG A 58 12.97 -3.84 0.57
N ALA A 59 13.13 -2.99 1.58
CA ALA A 59 13.55 -1.61 1.37
C ALA A 59 14.86 -1.56 0.57
N GLY A 60 14.95 -0.62 -0.38
CA GLY A 60 16.07 -0.45 -1.29
C GLY A 60 15.91 -1.16 -2.64
N HIS A 61 14.90 -2.01 -2.82
CA HIS A 61 14.58 -2.55 -4.14
C HIS A 61 13.96 -1.49 -5.04
N ARG A 62 14.30 -1.58 -6.32
CA ARG A 62 13.54 -0.93 -7.38
C ARG A 62 12.38 -1.83 -7.80
N VAL A 63 11.22 -1.23 -7.95
CA VAL A 63 9.96 -1.93 -8.24
C VAL A 63 9.24 -1.25 -9.40
N GLN A 64 8.39 -2.01 -10.07
CA GLN A 64 7.46 -1.50 -11.07
C GLN A 64 6.06 -1.44 -10.45
N VAL A 65 5.41 -0.28 -10.53
CA VAL A 65 4.08 -0.08 -9.95
C VAL A 65 3.17 0.70 -10.87
N PRO A 66 1.86 0.44 -10.83
CA PRO A 66 0.88 1.24 -11.55
C PRO A 66 0.66 2.60 -10.87
N PHE A 67 0.63 3.67 -11.66
CA PHE A 67 0.43 5.03 -11.16
C PHE A 67 -0.64 5.81 -11.96
N GLY A 68 -1.35 6.70 -11.27
CA GLY A 68 -2.39 7.55 -11.85
C GLY A 68 -3.67 6.81 -12.27
N ARG A 69 -4.57 7.53 -12.96
CA ARG A 69 -5.86 7.01 -13.45
C ARG A 69 -5.70 6.01 -14.60
N GLY A 70 -4.75 6.25 -15.50
CA GLY A 70 -4.45 5.38 -16.64
C GLY A 70 -3.68 4.09 -16.28
N ASN A 71 -3.40 3.86 -14.99
CA ASN A 71 -2.70 2.67 -14.51
C ASN A 71 -1.34 2.42 -15.18
N GLN A 72 -0.65 3.49 -15.57
CA GLN A 72 0.64 3.38 -16.26
C GLN A 72 1.67 2.78 -15.31
N LEU A 73 2.35 1.73 -15.76
CA LEU A 73 3.44 1.12 -15.01
C LEU A 73 4.68 2.02 -15.08
N ILE A 74 5.18 2.40 -13.92
CA ILE A 74 6.38 3.23 -13.78
C ILE A 74 7.33 2.63 -12.75
N PRO A 75 8.65 2.89 -12.87
CA PRO A 75 9.60 2.49 -11.87
C PRO A 75 9.47 3.36 -10.61
N GLY A 76 9.69 2.74 -9.45
CA GLY A 76 9.77 3.37 -8.14
C GLY A 76 10.77 2.66 -7.25
N TYR A 77 11.05 3.23 -6.09
CA TYR A 77 11.93 2.64 -5.09
C TYR A 77 11.15 2.33 -3.82
N CYS A 78 11.29 1.10 -3.34
CA CYS A 78 10.73 0.68 -2.07
C CYS A 78 11.57 1.26 -0.93
N VAL A 79 10.96 2.07 -0.07
CA VAL A 79 11.63 2.71 1.08
C VAL A 79 11.27 2.05 2.40
N GLY A 80 10.22 1.22 2.43
CA GLY A 80 9.77 0.49 3.60
C GLY A 80 8.77 -0.61 3.23
N VAL A 81 8.67 -1.62 4.09
CA VAL A 81 7.68 -2.69 4.00
C VAL A 81 7.17 -3.02 5.40
N GLY A 82 5.91 -3.41 5.53
CA GLY A 82 5.32 -3.76 6.82
C GLY A 82 3.85 -4.17 6.71
N PRO A 83 3.26 -4.68 7.81
CA PRO A 83 1.82 -4.89 7.88
C PRO A 83 1.08 -3.55 7.75
N ALA A 84 -0.16 -3.60 7.27
CA ALA A 84 -1.06 -2.47 7.31
C ALA A 84 -1.36 -2.08 8.77
N ASP A 85 -1.50 -0.78 9.01
CA ASP A 85 -1.87 -0.26 10.33
C ASP A 85 -3.40 -0.17 10.44
N GLU A 86 -3.94 -0.24 11.66
CA GLU A 86 -5.40 -0.23 11.89
C GLU A 86 -6.03 1.11 11.47
N ASN A 87 -5.25 2.19 11.48
CA ASN A 87 -5.68 3.54 11.09
C ASN A 87 -5.56 3.80 9.58
N GLN A 88 -5.25 2.80 8.77
CA GLN A 88 -5.05 3.01 7.35
C GLN A 88 -6.41 3.15 6.65
N PRO A 89 -6.60 4.21 5.84
CA PRO A 89 -7.89 4.45 5.21
C PRO A 89 -8.25 3.26 4.31
N SER A 90 -9.54 2.89 4.30
CA SER A 90 -10.14 1.81 3.50
C SER A 90 -10.18 2.13 1.99
N ILE A 91 -9.11 2.74 1.48
CA ILE A 91 -8.93 3.03 0.07
C ILE A 91 -8.45 1.76 -0.62
N ARG A 92 -9.04 1.46 -1.77
CA ARG A 92 -8.59 0.37 -2.63
C ARG A 92 -7.15 0.65 -3.12
N LEU A 93 -6.18 0.02 -2.45
CA LEU A 93 -4.78 0.11 -2.81
C LEU A 93 -4.49 -0.69 -4.08
N LYS A 94 -3.54 -0.19 -4.87
CA LYS A 94 -3.00 -0.94 -6.00
C LYS A 94 -1.87 -1.84 -5.53
N SER A 95 -1.58 -2.89 -6.29
CA SER A 95 -0.51 -3.85 -5.96
C SER A 95 0.80 -3.51 -6.66
N VAL A 96 1.92 -3.97 -6.10
CA VAL A 96 3.22 -3.98 -6.75
C VAL A 96 3.21 -4.99 -7.90
N GLU A 97 3.64 -4.57 -9.09
CA GLU A 97 3.63 -5.42 -10.29
C GLU A 97 4.84 -6.36 -10.29
N ALA A 98 6.04 -5.80 -10.11
CA ALA A 98 7.28 -6.57 -10.19
C ALA A 98 8.41 -5.92 -9.40
N ILE A 99 9.38 -6.75 -8.99
CA ILE A 99 10.69 -6.31 -8.50
C ILE A 99 11.65 -6.32 -9.68
N LEU A 100 12.33 -5.21 -9.94
CA LEU A 100 13.17 -5.05 -11.13
C LEU A 100 14.60 -5.55 -10.95
N ASP A 101 15.08 -5.63 -9.70
CA ASP A 101 16.45 -5.99 -9.38
C ASP A 101 16.46 -7.13 -8.36
N SER A 102 17.36 -8.10 -8.53
CA SER A 102 17.46 -9.30 -7.68
C SER A 102 17.92 -9.01 -6.25
N ARG A 103 18.56 -7.87 -6.02
CA ARG A 103 19.02 -7.40 -4.72
C ARG A 103 18.62 -5.93 -4.50
N PRO A 104 18.47 -5.48 -3.25
CA PRO A 104 18.29 -4.06 -2.96
C PRO A 104 19.46 -3.26 -3.50
N LEU A 105 19.18 -2.20 -4.26
CA LEU A 105 20.22 -1.30 -4.77
C LEU A 105 20.71 -0.34 -3.68
N PHE A 106 19.86 -0.05 -2.70
CA PHE A 106 20.16 0.84 -1.59
C PHE A 106 20.09 0.10 -0.27
N ASP A 107 21.04 0.40 0.61
CA ASP A 107 20.99 -0.03 1.99
C ASP A 107 20.22 0.98 2.88
N ALA A 108 20.01 0.62 4.14
CA ALA A 108 19.29 1.49 5.08
C ALA A 108 20.00 2.84 5.32
N LYS A 109 21.34 2.90 5.20
CA LYS A 109 22.10 4.14 5.40
C LYS A 109 21.88 5.10 4.22
N MET A 110 21.90 4.59 3.00
CA MET A 110 21.65 5.34 1.78
C MET A 110 20.20 5.85 1.74
N LEU A 111 19.22 5.03 2.14
CA LEU A 111 17.83 5.48 2.25
C LEU A 111 17.67 6.61 3.28
N LYS A 112 18.35 6.52 4.43
CA LYS A 112 18.35 7.61 5.42
C LYS A 112 19.00 8.88 4.89
N LEU A 113 20.12 8.76 4.17
CA LEU A 113 20.81 9.89 3.57
C LEU A 113 19.95 10.60 2.52
N THR A 114 19.40 9.85 1.57
CA THR A 114 18.53 10.40 0.51
C THR A 114 17.28 11.05 1.10
N ARG A 115 16.71 10.47 2.18
CA ARG A 115 15.61 11.11 2.91
C ARG A 115 16.02 12.43 3.53
N TRP A 116 17.17 12.48 4.19
CA TRP A 116 17.70 13.71 4.79
C TRP A 116 17.96 14.80 3.74
N ILE A 117 18.47 14.43 2.56
CA ILE A 117 18.66 15.37 1.44
C ILE A 117 17.30 15.91 0.98
N ALA A 118 16.31 15.04 0.78
CA ALA A 118 14.96 15.45 0.38
C ALA A 118 14.35 16.47 1.36
N ASP A 119 14.42 16.17 2.66
CA ASP A 119 13.91 17.02 3.72
C ASP A 119 14.70 18.35 3.82
N ARG A 120 16.02 18.33 3.62
CA ARG A 120 16.89 19.51 3.71
C ARG A 120 16.69 20.48 2.54
N TYR A 121 16.54 19.94 1.33
CA TYR A 121 16.50 20.73 0.10
C TYR A 121 15.08 20.90 -0.45
N LEU A 122 14.05 20.51 0.32
CA LEU A 122 12.63 20.66 -0.01
C LEU A 122 12.28 20.09 -1.39
N CYS A 123 12.89 18.95 -1.72
CA CYS A 123 12.64 18.23 -2.95
C CYS A 123 11.95 16.89 -2.66
N SER A 124 11.20 16.37 -3.63
CA SER A 124 10.58 15.05 -3.50
C SER A 124 11.66 13.99 -3.31
N TRP A 125 11.47 13.10 -2.33
CA TRP A 125 12.40 12.01 -2.08
C TRP A 125 12.62 11.10 -3.30
N GLY A 126 11.62 10.97 -4.18
CA GLY A 126 11.78 10.19 -5.42
C GLY A 126 12.63 10.86 -6.50
N GLN A 127 13.00 12.14 -6.33
CA GLN A 127 13.84 12.92 -7.24
C GLN A 127 15.27 13.14 -6.72
N VAL A 128 15.58 12.67 -5.51
CA VAL A 128 16.92 12.64 -4.91
C VAL A 128 17.65 11.38 -5.38
#